data_AF-A0A1I2J5I3-F1
#
_entry.id   AF-A0A1I2J5I3-F1
#
_cell.length_a   1.000
_cell.length_b   1.000
_cell.length_c   1.000
_cell.angle_alpha   90.00
_cell.angle_beta   90.00
_cell.angle_gamma   90.00
#
_symmetry.space_group_name_H-M   'P 1'
#
loop_
_entity.id
_entity.type
_entity.pdbx_description
1 polymer ?
#
loop_
_entity_poly.entity_id
_entity_poly.type
_entity_poly.pdbx_seq_one_letter_code
_entity_poly.pdbx_strand_id
1 'polypeptide(L)'
;MTMGATLAPPAMAVLGFLLLTGLVVVLGASSTARYEFERNGARDQRRADARTSGSHPAGRRGAAAPAGAAEAQPRSGSVDVAERTGPASGGKGWWLIDDRAQVLAGPFADRIDADWAALADELPAVSVHGVRRPDGSVALRPSPEERAWLGELSEQLDRLPRDWDDLLSDTDPLTTLVVEVAAALVEAGMPLHDLTQAGGGVCLVPDLELSGVVVSWRAHDRLSLQHQRGPAADATVQRSMNAAIAEVLANLGFVVEPAGATGSSLVTALT
;
A
#
# COMPACT_ATOMS: atom_id res chain seq x y z
N MET A 1 38.48 -37.00 18.98
CA MET A 1 38.08 -35.62 18.62
C MET A 1 38.32 -35.45 17.13
N THR A 2 37.27 -35.52 16.32
CA THR A 2 37.30 -35.34 14.87
C THR A 2 36.31 -34.22 14.53
N MET A 3 36.81 -33.02 14.27
CA MET A 3 36.04 -31.91 13.71
C MET A 3 36.02 -32.07 12.19
N GLY A 4 34.86 -32.33 11.62
CA GLY A 4 34.62 -32.29 10.17
C GLY A 4 34.23 -30.88 9.75
N ALA A 5 35.11 -30.19 9.03
CA ALA A 5 34.84 -28.92 8.39
C ALA A 5 34.28 -29.15 6.99
N THR A 6 32.99 -28.83 6.77
CA THR A 6 32.35 -28.83 5.46
C THR A 6 32.69 -27.54 4.72
N LEU A 7 33.83 -27.51 4.03
CA LEU A 7 34.15 -26.49 3.02
C LEU A 7 33.32 -26.78 1.77
N ALA A 8 32.14 -26.15 1.64
CA ALA A 8 31.43 -26.11 0.37
C ALA A 8 32.28 -25.28 -0.64
N PRO A 9 32.47 -25.76 -1.88
CA PRO A 9 33.35 -25.09 -2.84
C PRO A 9 32.77 -23.74 -3.30
N PRO A 10 33.60 -22.71 -3.54
CA PRO A 10 33.16 -21.36 -3.96
C PRO A 10 32.30 -21.37 -5.25
N ALA A 11 32.41 -22.43 -6.06
CA ALA A 11 31.57 -22.66 -7.23
C ALA A 11 30.07 -22.77 -6.89
N MET A 12 29.69 -23.32 -5.73
CA MET A 12 28.28 -23.41 -5.30
C MET A 12 27.70 -22.02 -4.99
N ALA A 13 28.49 -21.13 -4.37
CA ALA A 13 28.06 -19.78 -4.06
C ALA A 13 27.85 -18.95 -5.33
N VAL A 14 28.76 -19.06 -6.30
CA VAL A 14 28.64 -18.38 -7.60
C VAL A 14 27.43 -18.90 -8.37
N LEU A 15 27.20 -20.22 -8.38
CA LEU A 15 26.04 -20.82 -9.02
C LEU A 15 24.73 -20.33 -8.38
N GLY A 16 24.65 -20.33 -7.04
CA GLY A 16 23.49 -19.83 -6.31
C GLY A 16 23.21 -18.35 -6.58
N PHE A 17 24.25 -17.52 -6.62
CA PHE A 17 24.13 -16.09 -6.92
C PHE A 17 23.61 -15.82 -8.35
N LEU A 18 24.12 -16.54 -9.35
CA LEU A 18 23.64 -16.41 -10.73
C LEU A 18 22.19 -16.87 -10.89
N LEU A 19 21.79 -17.93 -10.16
CA LEU A 19 20.44 -18.47 -10.19
C LEU A 19 19.43 -17.48 -9.56
N LEU A 20 19.80 -16.88 -8.42
CA LEU A 20 19.00 -15.82 -7.78
C LEU A 20 18.89 -14.56 -8.65
N THR A 21 19.99 -14.13 -9.26
CA THR A 21 20.00 -12.94 -10.13
C THR A 21 19.13 -13.17 -11.37
N GLY A 22 19.23 -14.34 -11.99
CA GLY A 22 18.35 -14.72 -13.11
C GLY A 22 16.87 -14.75 -12.72
N LEU A 23 16.54 -15.27 -11.53
CA LEU A 23 15.18 -15.30 -11.02
C LEU A 23 14.60 -13.89 -10.82
N VAL A 24 15.38 -12.97 -10.25
CA VAL A 24 14.97 -11.57 -10.05
C VAL A 24 14.70 -10.87 -11.38
N VAL A 25 15.56 -11.08 -12.39
CA VAL A 25 15.37 -10.49 -13.73
C VAL A 25 14.11 -11.03 -14.41
N VAL A 26 13.87 -12.35 -14.34
CA VAL A 26 12.67 -12.97 -14.91
C VAL A 26 11.40 -12.48 -14.18
N LEU A 27 11.45 -12.36 -12.85
CA LEU A 27 10.32 -11.90 -12.06
C LEU A 27 10.01 -10.42 -12.34
N GLY A 28 11.04 -9.57 -12.45
CA GLY A 28 10.90 -8.17 -12.83
C GLY A 28 10.32 -8.01 -14.25
N ALA A 29 10.81 -8.78 -15.23
CA ALA A 29 10.29 -8.77 -16.59
C ALA A 29 8.83 -9.23 -16.65
N SER A 30 8.46 -10.26 -15.87
CA SER A 30 7.08 -10.76 -15.81
C SER A 30 6.10 -9.76 -15.17
N SER A 31 6.56 -9.00 -14.17
CA SER A 31 5.78 -7.94 -13.52
C SER A 31 5.56 -6.75 -14.47
N THR A 32 6.59 -6.37 -15.24
CA THR A 32 6.48 -5.28 -16.22
C THR A 32 5.55 -5.64 -17.38
N ALA A 33 5.57 -6.90 -17.84
CA ALA A 33 4.67 -7.37 -18.89
C ALA A 33 3.19 -7.33 -18.44
N ARG A 34 2.89 -7.73 -17.20
CA ARG A 34 1.53 -7.68 -16.66
C ARG A 34 1.03 -6.24 -16.54
N TYR A 35 1.91 -5.31 -16.13
CA TYR A 35 1.60 -3.89 -16.06
C TYR A 35 1.32 -3.26 -17.44
N GLU A 36 2.05 -3.67 -18.48
CA GLU A 36 1.78 -3.21 -19.85
C GLU A 36 0.49 -3.81 -20.45
N PHE A 37 0.16 -5.06 -20.15
CA PHE A 37 -1.12 -5.67 -20.55
C PHE A 37 -2.32 -5.00 -19.89
N GLU A 38 -2.23 -4.68 -18.60
CA GLU A 38 -3.29 -4.00 -17.85
C GLU A 38 -3.47 -2.54 -18.32
N ARG A 39 -2.36 -1.85 -18.64
CA ARG A 39 -2.36 -0.49 -19.19
C ARG A 39 -2.88 -0.42 -20.63
N ASN A 40 -2.65 -1.44 -21.45
CA ASN A 40 -3.19 -1.53 -22.81
C ASN A 40 -4.67 -1.93 -22.82
N GLY A 41 -5.08 -2.86 -21.95
CA GLY A 41 -6.49 -3.26 -21.81
C GLY A 41 -7.41 -2.12 -21.38
N ALA A 42 -6.97 -1.28 -20.43
CA ALA A 42 -7.72 -0.11 -19.97
C ALA A 42 -7.90 0.97 -21.05
N ARG A 43 -6.95 1.08 -22.00
CA ARG A 43 -7.05 2.02 -23.14
C ARG A 43 -8.02 1.52 -24.22
N ASP A 44 -8.08 0.21 -24.44
CA ASP A 44 -8.98 -0.38 -25.42
C ASP A 44 -10.45 -0.39 -24.93
N GLN A 45 -10.68 -0.57 -23.62
CA GLN A 45 -12.00 -0.38 -23.01
C GLN A 45 -12.49 1.07 -23.12
N ARG A 46 -11.65 2.06 -22.81
CA ARG A 46 -12.02 3.49 -22.97
C ARG A 46 -12.33 3.87 -24.42
N ARG A 47 -11.67 3.23 -25.41
CA ARG A 47 -11.98 3.42 -26.84
C ARG A 47 -13.27 2.71 -27.26
N ALA A 48 -13.61 1.58 -26.66
CA ALA A 48 -14.86 0.88 -26.89
C ALA A 48 -16.05 1.66 -26.29
N ASP A 49 -15.91 2.18 -25.07
CA ASP A 49 -16.94 2.97 -24.39
C ASP A 49 -17.21 4.30 -25.12
N ALA A 50 -16.16 4.97 -25.61
CA ALA A 50 -16.30 6.18 -26.42
C ALA A 50 -16.99 5.95 -27.78
N ARG A 51 -16.89 4.74 -28.35
CA ARG A 51 -17.61 4.36 -29.58
C ARG A 51 -19.08 4.03 -29.30
N THR A 52 -19.37 3.39 -28.17
CA THR A 52 -20.74 3.04 -27.76
C THR A 52 -21.55 4.28 -27.37
N SER A 53 -20.93 5.30 -26.77
CA SER A 53 -21.58 6.59 -26.47
C SER A 53 -21.91 7.43 -27.72
N GLY A 54 -21.29 7.13 -28.87
CA GLY A 54 -21.57 7.81 -30.15
C GLY A 54 -22.77 7.25 -30.93
N SER A 55 -23.37 6.15 -30.48
CA SER A 55 -24.39 5.39 -31.23
C SER A 55 -25.73 5.25 -30.48
N HIS A 56 -26.22 6.33 -29.85
CA HIS A 56 -27.58 6.35 -29.30
C HIS A 56 -28.57 7.02 -30.28
N PRO A 57 -29.63 6.33 -30.74
CA PRO A 57 -30.58 6.86 -31.72
C PRO A 57 -31.73 7.59 -30.99
N ALA A 58 -31.56 8.88 -30.71
CA ALA A 58 -32.69 9.76 -30.37
C ALA A 58 -32.32 11.22 -30.63
N GLY A 59 -33.08 11.90 -31.52
CA GLY A 59 -33.06 13.36 -31.61
C GLY A 59 -32.58 13.96 -32.93
N ARG A 60 -33.36 13.74 -34.01
CA ARG A 60 -33.24 14.44 -35.30
C ARG A 60 -34.13 15.69 -35.28
N ARG A 61 -33.60 16.88 -35.63
CA ARG A 61 -34.20 18.09 -36.28
C ARG A 61 -33.33 19.32 -35.92
N GLY A 62 -32.90 20.22 -36.81
CA GLY A 62 -33.01 20.34 -38.27
C GLY A 62 -32.29 21.61 -38.79
N ALA A 63 -32.07 21.61 -40.12
CA ALA A 63 -31.89 22.71 -41.10
C ALA A 63 -30.74 23.74 -40.97
N ALA A 64 -29.78 23.68 -41.92
CA ALA A 64 -29.68 24.54 -43.12
C ALA A 64 -28.20 24.75 -43.57
N ALA A 65 -27.98 24.71 -44.89
CA ALA A 65 -26.70 24.61 -45.62
C ALA A 65 -26.17 25.98 -46.13
N PRO A 66 -25.16 26.07 -47.04
CA PRO A 66 -23.81 25.49 -47.10
C PRO A 66 -22.71 26.56 -47.40
N ALA A 67 -21.41 26.19 -47.37
CA ALA A 67 -20.40 26.50 -48.41
C ALA A 67 -18.95 26.27 -47.93
N GLY A 68 -18.11 25.74 -48.82
CA GLY A 68 -16.65 25.96 -48.80
C GLY A 68 -15.81 24.71 -48.53
N ALA A 69 -15.48 23.99 -49.60
CA ALA A 69 -14.46 22.95 -49.62
C ALA A 69 -13.04 23.55 -49.56
N ALA A 70 -12.14 22.95 -48.77
CA ALA A 70 -10.69 22.91 -49.03
C ALA A 70 -10.00 21.85 -48.13
N GLU A 71 -9.66 20.73 -48.76
CA GLU A 71 -8.42 19.94 -48.65
C GLU A 71 -7.51 19.99 -47.40
N ALA A 72 -7.30 18.79 -46.84
CA ALA A 72 -6.03 18.11 -46.53
C ALA A 72 -4.92 18.83 -45.72
N GLN A 73 -4.66 18.36 -44.48
CA GLN A 73 -3.48 17.55 -44.12
C GLN A 73 -3.40 17.25 -42.60
N PRO A 74 -3.09 16.01 -42.18
CA PRO A 74 -2.78 15.70 -40.79
C PRO A 74 -1.35 16.14 -40.49
N ARG A 75 -1.20 17.26 -39.76
CA ARG A 75 0.10 17.62 -39.17
C ARG A 75 0.42 16.63 -38.07
N SER A 76 1.56 15.96 -38.22
CA SER A 76 2.18 15.15 -37.18
C SER A 76 2.28 15.96 -35.89
N GLY A 77 1.66 15.46 -34.83
CA GLY A 77 1.76 16.05 -33.51
C GLY A 77 3.20 15.97 -33.03
N SER A 78 3.87 17.12 -33.01
CA SER A 78 5.05 17.33 -32.20
C SER A 78 4.65 17.05 -30.75
N VAL A 79 5.43 16.21 -30.07
CA VAL A 79 5.37 16.08 -28.62
C VAL A 79 5.73 17.45 -28.06
N ASP A 80 4.72 18.17 -27.59
CA ASP A 80 4.91 19.39 -26.82
C ASP A 80 5.68 18.97 -25.56
N VAL A 81 6.94 19.35 -25.51
CA VAL A 81 7.73 19.32 -24.28
C VAL A 81 6.97 20.23 -23.34
N ALA A 82 6.39 19.65 -22.28
CA ALA A 82 5.63 20.37 -21.28
C ALA A 82 6.42 21.62 -20.87
N GLU A 83 5.84 22.77 -21.19
CA GLU A 83 6.30 24.08 -20.79
C GLU A 83 6.50 24.03 -19.26
N ARG A 84 7.72 24.35 -18.82
CA ARG A 84 8.09 24.42 -17.41
C ARG A 84 7.23 25.51 -16.77
N THR A 85 6.11 25.12 -16.18
CA THR A 85 5.29 26.04 -15.39
C THR A 85 6.16 26.55 -14.25
N GLY A 86 6.42 27.86 -14.24
CA GLY A 86 7.17 28.52 -13.16
C GLY A 86 6.54 28.25 -11.78
N PRO A 87 7.29 28.49 -10.69
CA PRO A 87 6.89 28.09 -9.35
C PRO A 87 5.53 28.69 -8.98
N ALA A 88 4.51 27.84 -8.87
CA ALA A 88 3.19 28.24 -8.41
C ALA A 88 3.30 28.69 -6.94
N SER A 89 3.30 30.01 -6.70
CA SER A 89 3.39 30.53 -5.35
C SER A 89 2.08 30.25 -4.59
N GLY A 90 2.11 29.31 -3.63
CA GLY A 90 1.12 29.23 -2.55
C GLY A 90 0.19 28.02 -2.54
N GLY A 91 0.36 27.03 -3.42
CA GLY A 91 -0.43 25.80 -3.42
C GLY A 91 0.04 24.74 -2.41
N LYS A 92 -0.85 23.86 -1.97
CA LYS A 92 -0.50 22.58 -1.34
C LYS A 92 0.12 21.67 -2.41
N GLY A 93 1.26 21.06 -2.15
CA GLY A 93 1.94 20.17 -3.10
C GLY A 93 3.24 19.60 -2.54
N TRP A 94 4.02 18.96 -3.41
CA TRP A 94 5.33 18.43 -3.08
C TRP A 94 6.41 19.52 -3.25
N TRP A 95 7.31 19.63 -2.29
CA TRP A 95 8.37 20.63 -2.28
C TRP A 95 9.70 19.94 -2.03
N LEU A 96 10.75 20.39 -2.71
CA LEU A 96 12.11 20.02 -2.39
C LEU A 96 12.65 20.96 -1.33
N ILE A 97 13.15 20.41 -0.22
CA ILE A 97 13.79 21.18 0.85
C ILE A 97 15.24 20.78 1.04
N ASP A 98 16.08 21.74 1.45
CA ASP A 98 17.46 21.48 1.86
C ASP A 98 17.55 20.94 3.31
N ASP A 99 18.79 20.75 3.78
CA ASP A 99 19.12 20.33 5.15
C ASP A 99 18.66 21.33 6.23
N ARG A 100 18.36 22.58 5.85
CA ARG A 100 17.82 23.64 6.71
C ARG A 100 16.30 23.76 6.61
N ALA A 101 15.64 22.79 5.98
CA ALA A 101 14.21 22.75 5.73
C ALA A 101 13.68 23.96 4.95
N GLN A 102 14.52 24.57 4.11
CA GLN A 102 14.15 25.66 3.22
C GLN A 102 13.78 25.13 1.84
N VAL A 103 12.73 25.71 1.25
CA VAL A 103 12.27 25.33 -0.09
C VAL A 103 13.32 25.69 -1.14
N LEU A 104 13.79 24.68 -1.86
CA LEU A 104 14.63 24.79 -3.05
C LEU A 104 13.79 24.87 -4.33
N ALA A 105 12.73 24.04 -4.44
CA ALA A 105 11.86 23.98 -5.61
C ALA A 105 10.45 23.46 -5.29
N GLY A 106 9.49 23.72 -6.19
CA GLY A 106 8.10 23.27 -6.10
C GLY A 106 7.07 24.40 -6.33
N PRO A 107 5.76 24.11 -6.16
CA PRO A 107 5.22 22.82 -5.81
C PRO A 107 5.18 21.88 -7.01
N PHE A 108 5.53 20.61 -6.80
CA PHE A 108 5.34 19.50 -7.74
C PHE A 108 3.99 18.82 -7.47
N ALA A 109 3.40 18.24 -8.52
CA ALA A 109 2.09 17.59 -8.43
C ALA A 109 2.17 16.25 -7.68
N ASP A 110 3.26 15.50 -7.85
CA ASP A 110 3.52 14.23 -7.18
C ASP A 110 4.98 14.14 -6.68
N ARG A 111 5.24 13.13 -5.85
CA ARG A 111 6.57 12.90 -5.24
C ARG A 111 7.61 12.49 -6.27
N ILE A 112 7.20 11.73 -7.28
CA ILE A 112 8.11 11.17 -8.29
C ILE A 112 8.70 12.31 -9.11
N ASP A 113 7.88 13.28 -9.52
CA ASP A 113 8.34 14.48 -10.22
C ASP A 113 9.32 15.32 -9.36
N ALA A 114 9.05 15.46 -8.06
CA ALA A 114 9.95 16.14 -7.14
C ALA A 114 11.30 15.41 -7.01
N ASP A 115 11.27 14.08 -6.79
CA ASP A 115 12.46 13.24 -6.67
C ASP A 115 13.29 13.26 -7.96
N TRP A 116 12.64 13.22 -9.13
CA TRP A 116 13.32 13.36 -10.43
C TRP A 116 13.98 14.73 -10.61
N ALA A 117 13.32 15.80 -10.18
CA ALA A 117 13.90 17.14 -10.23
C ALA A 117 15.13 17.26 -9.32
N ALA A 118 15.07 16.69 -8.11
CA ALA A 118 16.22 16.65 -7.21
C ALA A 118 17.39 15.87 -7.81
N LEU A 119 17.11 14.71 -8.42
CA LEU A 119 18.14 13.89 -9.06
C LEU A 119 18.76 14.56 -10.29
N ALA A 120 17.94 15.18 -11.15
CA ALA A 120 18.41 15.83 -12.38
C ALA A 120 19.30 17.04 -12.12
N ASP A 121 19.01 17.80 -11.06
CA ASP A 121 19.77 18.98 -10.67
C ASP A 121 20.83 18.67 -9.58
N GLU A 122 21.06 17.38 -9.27
CA GLU A 122 21.97 16.87 -8.23
C GLU A 122 21.81 17.60 -6.87
N LEU A 123 20.57 17.93 -6.52
CA LEU A 123 20.25 18.65 -5.30
C LEU A 123 20.28 17.72 -4.09
N PRO A 124 21.00 18.06 -3.00
CA PRO A 124 20.93 17.35 -1.75
C PRO A 124 19.63 17.71 -1.01
N ALA A 125 18.50 17.31 -1.59
CA ALA A 125 17.17 17.72 -1.17
C ALA A 125 16.29 16.52 -0.80
N VAL A 126 15.30 16.76 0.04
CA VAL A 126 14.26 15.78 0.38
C VAL A 126 12.91 16.30 -0.09
N SER A 127 12.10 15.41 -0.67
CA SER A 127 10.72 15.70 -1.07
C SER A 127 9.79 15.65 0.13
N VAL A 128 9.11 16.76 0.41
CA VAL A 128 8.10 16.87 1.48
C VAL A 128 6.79 17.41 0.93
N HIS A 129 5.68 16.93 1.46
CA HIS A 129 4.36 17.41 1.06
C HIS A 129 3.81 18.42 2.07
N GLY A 130 3.29 19.54 1.57
CA GLY A 130 2.82 20.60 2.45
C GLY A 130 2.49 21.92 1.76
N VAL A 131 2.44 22.97 2.57
CA VAL A 131 2.20 24.35 2.13
C VAL A 131 3.43 25.17 2.47
N ARG A 132 4.02 25.84 1.48
CA ARG A 132 5.13 26.76 1.72
C ARG A 132 4.68 27.94 2.58
N ARG A 133 5.43 28.22 3.64
CA ARG A 133 5.24 29.37 4.52
C ARG A 133 5.98 30.61 3.98
N PRO A 134 5.59 31.83 4.43
CA PRO A 134 6.28 33.07 4.03
C PRO A 134 7.76 33.11 4.43
N ASP A 135 8.16 32.36 5.46
CA ASP A 135 9.54 32.26 5.94
C ASP A 135 10.44 31.36 5.07
N GLY A 136 9.90 30.76 4.01
CA GLY A 136 10.63 29.86 3.12
C GLY A 136 10.57 28.38 3.51
N SER A 137 10.05 28.04 4.69
CA SER A 137 9.85 26.66 5.16
C SER A 137 8.59 26.02 4.59
N VAL A 138 8.43 24.71 4.77
CA VAL A 138 7.19 23.98 4.46
C VAL A 138 6.43 23.64 5.74
N ALA A 139 5.16 24.01 5.80
CA ALA A 139 4.22 23.45 6.76
C ALA A 139 3.81 22.05 6.29
N LEU A 140 4.38 21.01 6.89
CA LEU A 140 4.09 19.62 6.55
C LEU A 140 2.59 19.32 6.62
N ARG A 141 2.11 18.56 5.63
CA ARG A 141 0.75 18.03 5.57
C ARG A 141 0.82 16.59 5.09
N PRO A 142 -0.04 15.70 5.61
CA PRO A 142 -0.14 14.36 5.09
C PRO A 142 -0.35 14.37 3.57
N SER A 143 0.43 13.53 2.89
CA SER A 143 0.34 13.34 1.44
C SER A 143 -1.04 12.78 1.03
N PRO A 144 -1.45 12.88 -0.24
CA PRO A 144 -2.65 12.20 -0.70
C PRO A 144 -2.63 10.69 -0.41
N GLU A 145 -1.49 10.05 -0.61
CA GLU A 145 -1.28 8.62 -0.34
C GLU A 145 -1.40 8.32 1.16
N GLU A 146 -0.72 9.10 2.00
CA GLU A 146 -0.78 8.95 3.46
C GLU A 146 -2.18 9.21 4.01
N ARG A 147 -2.93 10.17 3.45
CA ARG A 147 -4.33 10.38 3.84
C ARG A 147 -5.23 9.21 3.45
N ALA A 148 -4.99 8.61 2.28
CA ALA A 148 -5.73 7.42 1.85
C ALA A 148 -5.43 6.24 2.78
N TRP A 149 -4.15 6.04 3.11
CA TRP A 149 -3.69 5.05 4.09
C TRP A 149 -4.33 5.26 5.47
N LEU A 150 -4.29 6.48 6.01
CA LEU A 150 -4.92 6.79 7.30
C LEU A 150 -6.45 6.56 7.28
N GLY A 151 -7.09 6.80 6.14
CA GLY A 151 -8.51 6.47 5.94
C GLY A 151 -8.75 4.96 6.00
N GLU A 152 -7.95 4.17 5.27
CA GLU A 152 -8.01 2.70 5.32
C GLU A 152 -7.74 2.17 6.73
N LEU A 153 -6.72 2.65 7.42
CA LEU A 153 -6.42 2.25 8.79
C LEU A 153 -7.58 2.58 9.74
N SER A 154 -8.20 3.76 9.61
CA SER A 154 -9.39 4.11 10.39
C SER A 154 -10.54 3.14 10.14
N GLU A 155 -10.82 2.79 8.88
CA GLU A 155 -11.86 1.81 8.53
C GLU A 155 -11.57 0.40 9.07
N GLN A 156 -10.29 0.05 9.27
CA GLN A 156 -9.89 -1.20 9.90
C GLN A 156 -10.08 -1.14 11.41
N LEU A 157 -9.65 -0.06 12.06
CA LEU A 157 -9.81 0.14 13.51
C LEU A 157 -11.28 0.22 13.92
N ASP A 158 -12.17 0.75 13.08
CA ASP A 158 -13.62 0.76 13.31
C ASP A 158 -14.24 -0.65 13.43
N ARG A 159 -13.50 -1.70 13.03
CA ARG A 159 -13.91 -3.11 13.16
C ARG A 159 -13.59 -3.71 14.52
N LEU A 160 -12.78 -3.02 15.33
CA LEU A 160 -12.47 -3.48 16.67
C LEU A 160 -13.75 -3.57 17.51
N PRO A 161 -13.83 -4.54 18.44
CA PRO A 161 -14.96 -4.64 19.34
C PRO A 161 -15.21 -3.34 20.12
N ARG A 162 -16.48 -2.93 20.31
CA ARG A 162 -16.82 -1.63 20.93
C ARG A 162 -16.41 -1.51 22.40
N ASP A 163 -16.23 -2.64 23.07
CA ASP A 163 -15.74 -2.72 24.45
C ASP A 163 -14.30 -2.19 24.58
N TRP A 164 -13.56 -2.00 23.48
CA TRP A 164 -12.28 -1.31 23.49
C TRP A 164 -12.37 0.13 24.02
N ASP A 165 -13.38 0.89 23.58
CA ASP A 165 -13.58 2.30 23.99
C ASP A 165 -13.91 2.41 25.50
N ASP A 166 -14.50 1.36 26.07
CA ASP A 166 -14.82 1.28 27.49
C ASP A 166 -13.62 0.80 28.33
N LEU A 167 -12.70 0.04 27.75
CA LEU A 167 -11.57 -0.60 28.43
C LEU A 167 -10.31 0.27 28.44
N LEU A 168 -10.06 1.04 27.38
CA LEU A 168 -8.81 1.78 27.20
C LEU A 168 -9.06 3.25 26.89
N SER A 169 -8.25 4.12 27.52
CA SER A 169 -8.25 5.55 27.18
C SER A 169 -7.41 5.83 25.93
N ASP A 170 -7.66 6.95 25.25
CA ASP A 170 -6.85 7.40 24.11
C ASP A 170 -5.35 7.57 24.43
N THR A 171 -5.04 7.80 25.71
CA THR A 171 -3.66 7.96 26.20
C THR A 171 -3.04 6.69 26.75
N ASP A 172 -3.78 5.58 26.73
CA ASP A 172 -3.27 4.29 27.22
C ASP A 172 -2.17 3.77 26.28
N PRO A 173 -1.01 3.33 26.82
CA PRO A 173 0.02 2.68 26.01
C PRO A 173 -0.50 1.48 25.21
N LEU A 174 -1.51 0.76 25.72
CA LEU A 174 -2.10 -0.37 25.01
C LEU A 174 -2.93 0.09 23.80
N THR A 175 -3.59 1.26 23.87
CA THR A 175 -4.23 1.88 22.70
C THR A 175 -3.21 2.16 21.60
N THR A 176 -2.03 2.66 21.97
CA THR A 176 -0.94 2.90 21.01
C THR A 176 -0.47 1.59 20.38
N LEU A 177 -0.18 0.58 21.19
CA LEU A 177 0.26 -0.73 20.70
C LEU A 177 -0.73 -1.36 19.72
N VAL A 178 -2.02 -1.16 19.94
CA VAL A 178 -3.08 -1.76 19.10
C VAL A 178 -3.17 -1.08 17.75
N VAL A 179 -3.04 0.25 17.73
CA VAL A 179 -2.94 1.00 16.48
C VAL A 179 -1.69 0.58 15.71
N GLU A 180 -0.56 0.39 16.38
CA GLU A 180 0.69 -0.08 15.76
C GLU A 180 0.56 -1.49 15.18
N VAL A 181 0.00 -2.44 15.95
CA VAL A 181 -0.23 -3.82 15.50
C VAL A 181 -1.23 -3.85 14.34
N ALA A 182 -2.33 -3.09 14.43
CA ALA A 182 -3.31 -2.99 13.36
C ALA A 182 -2.71 -2.41 12.08
N ALA A 183 -1.96 -1.31 12.17
CA ALA A 183 -1.27 -0.71 11.04
C ALA A 183 -0.32 -1.72 10.39
N ALA A 184 0.53 -2.37 11.17
CA ALA A 184 1.48 -3.37 10.68
C ALA A 184 0.80 -4.54 9.95
N LEU A 185 -0.32 -5.03 10.49
CA LEU A 185 -1.09 -6.10 9.85
C LEU A 185 -1.73 -5.65 8.53
N VAL A 186 -2.32 -4.47 8.51
CA VAL A 186 -2.97 -3.92 7.31
C VAL A 186 -1.93 -3.62 6.23
N GLU A 187 -0.76 -3.07 6.60
CA GLU A 187 0.38 -2.87 5.68
C GLU A 187 0.87 -4.19 5.11
N ALA A 188 0.85 -5.26 5.90
CA ALA A 188 1.18 -6.61 5.45
C ALA A 188 0.06 -7.29 4.62
N GLY A 189 -1.06 -6.60 4.38
CA GLY A 189 -2.20 -7.11 3.62
C GLY A 189 -3.11 -8.06 4.42
N MET A 190 -3.07 -8.00 5.74
CA MET A 190 -3.89 -8.80 6.65
C MET A 190 -4.97 -7.94 7.32
N PRO A 191 -6.20 -7.89 6.77
CA PRO A 191 -7.25 -7.05 7.30
C PRO A 191 -7.77 -7.55 8.66
N LEU A 192 -8.28 -6.62 9.46
CA LEU A 192 -8.97 -6.96 10.70
C LEU A 192 -10.33 -7.60 10.41
N HIS A 193 -10.69 -8.56 11.26
CA HIS A 193 -11.96 -9.27 11.18
C HIS A 193 -13.12 -8.30 11.44
N ASP A 194 -14.04 -8.23 10.47
CA ASP A 194 -15.26 -7.46 10.57
C ASP A 194 -16.38 -8.35 11.11
N LEU A 195 -16.86 -8.08 12.33
CA LEU A 195 -17.95 -8.82 12.98
C LEU A 195 -19.29 -8.70 12.23
N THR A 196 -19.44 -7.70 11.35
CA THR A 196 -20.65 -7.46 10.56
C THR A 196 -20.67 -8.22 9.24
N GLN A 197 -19.51 -8.77 8.83
CA GLN A 197 -19.34 -9.48 7.58
C GLN A 197 -18.93 -10.94 7.81
N ALA A 198 -19.35 -11.82 6.91
CA ALA A 198 -19.03 -13.25 7.00
C ALA A 198 -17.56 -13.59 6.73
N GLY A 199 -16.70 -12.60 6.46
CA GLY A 199 -15.31 -12.77 6.04
C GLY A 199 -14.38 -13.26 7.15
N GLY A 200 -13.23 -13.82 6.74
CA GLY A 200 -12.13 -14.11 7.67
C GLY A 200 -11.25 -12.88 7.88
N GLY A 201 -10.47 -12.86 8.96
CA GLY A 201 -9.58 -11.73 9.27
C GLY A 201 -8.83 -11.92 10.58
N VAL A 202 -8.03 -10.92 10.95
CA VAL A 202 -7.30 -10.92 12.22
C VAL A 202 -8.15 -10.30 13.32
N CYS A 203 -8.26 -10.97 14.46
CA CYS A 203 -8.91 -10.48 15.67
C CYS A 203 -7.84 -9.99 16.64
N LEU A 204 -8.07 -8.80 17.21
CA LEU A 204 -7.26 -8.20 18.26
C LEU A 204 -8.09 -8.11 19.54
N VAL A 205 -7.52 -8.57 20.66
CA VAL A 205 -8.16 -8.52 21.98
C VAL A 205 -7.13 -7.97 22.97
N PRO A 206 -7.45 -6.95 23.78
CA PRO A 206 -6.52 -6.43 24.76
C PRO A 206 -6.44 -7.43 25.93
N ASP A 207 -5.22 -7.69 26.39
CA ASP A 207 -4.93 -8.43 27.62
C ASP A 207 -4.35 -7.44 28.64
N LEU A 208 -5.20 -6.99 29.56
CA LEU A 208 -4.82 -6.02 30.58
C LEU A 208 -3.92 -6.62 31.65
N GLU A 209 -3.99 -7.94 31.90
CA GLU A 209 -3.16 -8.61 32.90
C GLU A 209 -1.72 -8.71 32.43
N LEU A 210 -1.53 -9.02 31.14
CA LEU A 210 -0.23 -9.16 30.50
C LEU A 210 0.23 -7.88 29.79
N SER A 211 -0.58 -6.81 29.83
CA SER A 211 -0.30 -5.50 29.20
C SER A 211 0.08 -5.64 27.72
N GLY A 212 -0.74 -6.39 26.97
CA GLY A 212 -0.47 -6.71 25.57
C GLY A 212 -1.73 -6.97 24.76
N VAL A 213 -1.55 -7.37 23.51
CA VAL A 213 -2.63 -7.62 22.55
C VAL A 213 -2.59 -9.08 22.13
N VAL A 214 -3.66 -9.81 22.40
CA VAL A 214 -3.85 -11.15 21.87
C VAL A 214 -4.30 -11.04 20.42
N VAL A 215 -3.49 -11.60 19.54
CA VAL A 215 -3.70 -11.66 18.10
C VAL A 215 -4.08 -13.08 17.71
N SER A 216 -5.15 -13.20 16.94
CA SER A 216 -5.61 -14.48 16.40
C SER A 216 -6.27 -14.30 15.04
N TRP A 217 -6.32 -15.35 14.25
CA TRP A 217 -7.07 -15.35 13.00
C TRP A 217 -8.49 -15.88 13.24
N ARG A 218 -9.45 -15.42 12.46
CA ARG A 218 -10.78 -16.00 12.38
C ARG A 218 -11.08 -16.41 10.95
N ALA A 219 -11.52 -17.65 10.78
CA ALA A 219 -11.94 -18.16 9.49
C ALA A 219 -13.23 -17.48 9.01
N HIS A 220 -13.39 -17.42 7.68
CA HIS A 220 -14.67 -17.08 7.07
C HIS A 220 -15.75 -18.05 7.56
N ASP A 221 -16.96 -17.53 7.82
CA ASP A 221 -18.12 -18.32 8.29
C ASP A 221 -18.43 -19.53 7.40
N ARG A 222 -18.11 -19.49 6.10
CA ARG A 222 -18.30 -20.63 5.21
C ARG A 222 -17.44 -21.83 5.62
N LEU A 223 -16.19 -21.57 6.01
CA LEU A 223 -15.29 -22.60 6.51
C LEU A 223 -15.70 -22.99 7.94
N SER A 224 -16.02 -22.01 8.79
CA SER A 224 -16.36 -22.23 10.20
C SER A 224 -17.72 -22.91 10.44
N LEU A 225 -18.74 -22.68 9.61
CA LEU A 225 -20.07 -23.25 9.81
C LEU A 225 -20.25 -24.58 9.08
N GLN A 226 -19.70 -24.68 7.87
CA GLN A 226 -19.99 -25.84 7.02
C GLN A 226 -19.12 -27.05 7.37
N HIS A 227 -18.01 -26.88 8.11
CA HIS A 227 -17.06 -27.94 8.52
C HIS A 227 -16.80 -28.97 7.42
N GLN A 228 -16.84 -28.55 6.14
CA GLN A 228 -16.92 -29.47 4.99
C GLN A 228 -15.70 -30.37 4.89
N ARG A 229 -14.60 -29.97 5.51
CA ARG A 229 -13.31 -30.68 5.55
C ARG A 229 -13.03 -31.34 6.91
N GLY A 230 -13.95 -31.20 7.86
CA GLY A 230 -13.87 -31.77 9.21
C GLY A 230 -13.04 -30.93 10.20
N PRO A 231 -13.26 -31.13 11.52
CA PRO A 231 -12.70 -30.28 12.57
C PRO A 231 -11.17 -30.29 12.64
N ALA A 232 -10.53 -31.40 12.25
CA ALA A 232 -9.07 -31.48 12.21
C ALA A 232 -8.44 -30.61 11.12
N ALA A 233 -9.11 -30.48 9.97
CA ALA A 233 -8.67 -29.60 8.89
C ALA A 233 -8.83 -28.14 9.32
N ASP A 234 -9.98 -27.78 9.91
CA ASP A 234 -10.26 -26.42 10.38
C ASP A 234 -9.25 -25.99 11.47
N ALA A 235 -8.97 -26.86 12.45
CA ALA A 235 -7.96 -26.61 13.48
C ALA A 235 -6.53 -26.53 12.91
N THR A 236 -6.25 -27.18 11.78
CA THR A 236 -4.95 -27.07 11.11
C THR A 236 -4.83 -25.74 10.38
N VAL A 237 -5.86 -25.32 9.65
CA VAL A 237 -5.90 -23.98 9.01
C VAL A 237 -5.77 -22.89 10.06
N GLN A 238 -6.51 -22.98 11.16
CA GLN A 238 -6.45 -22.03 12.26
C GLN A 238 -5.04 -21.87 12.82
N ARG A 239 -4.36 -22.99 13.12
CA ARG A 239 -2.97 -22.98 13.62
C ARG A 239 -2.00 -22.42 12.59
N SER A 240 -2.13 -22.81 11.32
CA SER A 240 -1.26 -22.31 10.25
C SER A 240 -1.40 -20.79 10.06
N MET A 241 -2.63 -20.28 10.08
CA MET A 241 -2.88 -18.83 9.94
C MET A 241 -2.36 -18.06 11.15
N ASN A 242 -2.59 -18.55 12.38
CA ASN A 242 -2.05 -17.90 13.57
C ASN A 242 -0.51 -17.89 13.58
N ALA A 243 0.13 -19.00 13.18
CA ALA A 243 1.58 -19.07 13.09
C ALA A 243 2.14 -18.08 12.04
N ALA A 244 1.49 -17.97 10.87
CA ALA A 244 1.89 -17.02 9.84
C ALA A 244 1.77 -15.56 10.32
N ILE A 245 0.69 -15.21 11.02
CA ILE A 245 0.51 -13.87 11.59
C ILE A 245 1.61 -13.57 12.62
N ALA A 246 1.89 -14.52 13.51
CA ALA A 246 2.94 -14.38 14.52
C ALA A 246 4.32 -14.14 13.89
N GLU A 247 4.65 -14.89 12.82
CA GLU A 247 5.90 -14.75 12.09
C GLU A 247 6.00 -13.39 11.39
N VAL A 248 4.92 -12.90 10.77
CA VAL A 248 4.91 -11.56 10.15
C VAL A 248 5.15 -10.48 11.20
N LEU A 249 4.43 -10.51 12.33
CA LEU A 249 4.59 -9.53 13.40
C LEU A 249 6.02 -9.55 13.98
N ALA A 250 6.60 -10.73 14.20
CA ALA A 250 7.99 -10.84 14.65
C ALA A 250 8.97 -10.25 13.62
N ASN A 251 8.76 -10.51 12.32
CA ASN A 251 9.58 -9.94 11.25
C ASN A 251 9.43 -8.42 11.10
N LEU A 252 8.29 -7.85 11.51
CA LEU A 252 8.04 -6.42 11.60
C LEU A 252 8.59 -5.79 12.89
N GLY A 253 9.21 -6.57 13.77
CA GLY A 253 9.91 -6.09 14.96
C GLY A 253 9.11 -6.11 16.27
N PHE A 254 7.92 -6.71 16.27
CA PHE A 254 7.11 -6.86 17.49
C PHE A 254 7.65 -7.98 18.40
N VAL A 255 7.44 -7.83 19.71
CA VAL A 255 7.66 -8.91 20.68
C VAL A 255 6.44 -9.82 20.67
N VAL A 256 6.61 -11.05 20.20
CA VAL A 256 5.50 -12.01 19.99
C VAL A 256 5.74 -13.26 20.84
N GLU A 257 4.79 -13.56 21.72
CA GLU A 257 4.79 -14.75 22.58
C GLU A 257 3.60 -15.67 22.25
N PRO A 258 3.77 -17.01 22.30
CA PRO A 258 2.63 -17.92 22.13
C PRO A 258 1.58 -17.74 23.22
N ALA A 259 0.30 -17.64 22.84
CA ALA A 259 -0.83 -17.47 23.74
C ALA A 259 -1.92 -18.53 23.50
N GLY A 260 -2.28 -19.26 24.55
CA GLY A 260 -3.38 -20.23 24.54
C GLY A 260 -3.13 -21.50 23.70
N ALA A 261 -4.07 -22.44 23.77
CA ALA A 261 -3.94 -23.76 23.11
C ALA A 261 -4.24 -23.75 21.60
N THR A 262 -4.93 -22.71 21.11
CA THR A 262 -5.29 -22.53 19.69
C THR A 262 -4.19 -21.89 18.85
N GLY A 263 -3.03 -21.61 19.46
CA GLY A 263 -1.88 -21.02 18.79
C GLY A 263 -2.01 -19.52 18.52
N SER A 264 -2.86 -18.81 19.26
CA SER A 264 -2.88 -17.34 19.24
C SER A 264 -1.53 -16.79 19.70
N SER A 265 -1.30 -15.49 19.55
CA SER A 265 -0.06 -14.86 20.00
C SER A 265 -0.35 -13.62 20.81
N LEU A 266 0.42 -13.40 21.88
CA LEU A 266 0.43 -12.16 22.64
C LEU A 266 1.51 -11.25 22.06
N VAL A 267 1.15 -10.01 21.76
CA VAL A 267 2.08 -8.96 21.37
C VAL A 267 2.23 -7.97 22.51
N THR A 268 3.45 -7.66 22.91
CA THR A 268 3.75 -6.69 23.97
C THR A 268 4.58 -5.53 23.43
N ALA A 269 4.51 -4.39 24.11
CA ALA A 269 5.35 -3.25 23.79
C ALA A 269 6.84 -3.61 24.00
N LEU A 270 7.72 -3.07 23.16
CA LEU A 270 9.16 -3.15 23.36
C LEU A 270 9.49 -2.47 24.71
N THR A 271 10.12 -3.23 25.60
CA THR A 271 10.57 -2.76 26.92
C THR A 271 11.91 -2.06 26.87
#